data_AF-A0A3C1FYF5-F1
#
_entry.id   AF-A0A3C1FYF5-F1
#
_cell.length_a   1.000
_cell.length_b   1.000
_cell.length_c   1.000
_cell.angle_alpha   90.00
_cell.angle_beta   90.00
_cell.angle_gamma   90.00
#
_symmetry.space_group_name_H-M   'P 1'
#
loop_
_entity.id
_entity.type
_entity.pdbx_description
1 polymer ?
#
loop_
_entity_poly.entity_id
_entity_poly.type
_entity_poly.pdbx_seq_one_letter_code
_entity_poly.pdbx_strand_id
1 'polypeptide(L)'
;MKGDLQRSIDIDVKINELKKRQFTPDNANLLGDLYLKKGDKKAAVEYFYFAARNSHKDKAVAIYKKIVRLARSETKAYEELIDIFSQEGLVAEEIKYLLSLAQVYQSRSDTQKETEIFRKIDDLDPDNNAAKLFFSRGKVVYEEVIPEEESVEMKDEVLKEEEREVEDRAPEREGISLPVWRKFFIIGVGVVFFLGIIAGIFSYVSYRGKRRVEAPRIVKESAPSAGKSLPSENIKAFQKEAYAIEATPVTGDLLRQMLSAARLTEKEISDNSFLQIKVKAGKACISEDLVKYPDRRVSLIDREGNRIAPREIRALDGLKKVIYRPYACGKESDIVYAHFYLAYPKEAIPVRVLVEGLKIVFEKNTDAGYTSRGND
;
A
#
# COMPACT_ATOMS: atom_id res chain seq x y z
N MET A 1 -38.34 12.70 -18.73
CA MET A 1 -39.42 11.67 -18.69
C MET A 1 -39.40 10.73 -19.89
N LYS A 2 -39.68 11.12 -21.15
CA LYS A 2 -39.63 10.15 -22.28
C LYS A 2 -38.22 9.56 -22.54
N GLY A 3 -37.16 10.37 -22.41
CA GLY A 3 -35.79 9.90 -22.65
C GLY A 3 -35.26 8.94 -21.58
N ASP A 4 -35.62 9.14 -20.32
CA ASP A 4 -35.14 8.30 -19.21
C ASP A 4 -35.81 6.92 -19.22
N LEU A 5 -37.10 6.88 -19.59
CA LEU A 5 -37.85 5.64 -19.79
C LEU A 5 -37.28 4.82 -20.95
N GLN A 6 -36.96 5.47 -22.09
CA GLN A 6 -36.35 4.79 -23.22
C GLN A 6 -34.99 4.18 -22.87
N ARG A 7 -34.11 4.94 -22.17
CA ARG A 7 -32.81 4.41 -21.73
C ARG A 7 -32.94 3.20 -20.81
N SER A 8 -33.93 3.20 -19.90
CA SER A 8 -34.18 2.05 -19.02
C SER A 8 -34.60 0.81 -19.81
N ILE A 9 -35.47 0.97 -20.81
CA ILE A 9 -35.90 -0.13 -21.68
C ILE A 9 -34.70 -0.70 -22.46
N ASP A 10 -33.85 0.16 -23.01
CA ASP A 10 -32.68 -0.26 -23.79
C ASP A 10 -31.68 -1.06 -22.92
N ILE A 11 -31.51 -0.70 -21.64
CA ILE A 11 -30.67 -1.45 -20.69
C ILE A 11 -31.25 -2.83 -20.41
N ASP A 12 -32.57 -2.93 -20.20
CA ASP A 12 -33.23 -4.21 -19.90
C ASP A 12 -33.19 -5.18 -21.09
N VAL A 13 -33.32 -4.67 -22.31
CA VAL A 13 -33.13 -5.46 -23.53
C VAL A 13 -31.69 -6.02 -23.58
N LYS A 14 -30.68 -5.17 -23.37
CA LYS A 14 -29.27 -5.59 -23.37
C LYS A 14 -28.96 -6.63 -22.31
N ILE A 15 -29.48 -6.47 -21.08
CA ILE A 15 -29.32 -7.46 -20.01
C ILE A 15 -29.90 -8.81 -20.44
N ASN A 16 -31.10 -8.83 -20.99
CA ASN A 16 -31.76 -10.07 -21.41
C ASN A 16 -31.03 -10.75 -22.58
N GLU A 17 -30.46 -9.98 -23.51
CA GLU A 17 -29.64 -10.53 -24.60
C GLU A 17 -28.35 -11.14 -24.07
N LEU A 18 -27.61 -10.44 -23.21
CA LEU A 18 -26.36 -10.95 -22.63
C LEU A 18 -26.59 -12.20 -21.78
N LYS A 19 -27.70 -12.29 -21.05
CA LYS A 19 -28.07 -13.49 -20.28
C LYS A 19 -28.31 -14.74 -21.14
N LYS A 20 -28.63 -14.57 -22.43
CA LYS A 20 -28.82 -15.69 -23.37
C LYS A 20 -27.51 -16.16 -24.00
N ARG A 21 -26.44 -15.37 -23.89
CA ARG A 21 -25.11 -15.72 -24.40
C ARG A 21 -24.40 -16.64 -23.41
N GLN A 22 -23.25 -17.17 -23.81
CA GLN A 22 -22.37 -17.90 -22.90
C GLN A 22 -21.94 -17.00 -21.74
N PHE A 23 -21.97 -17.55 -20.52
CA PHE A 23 -21.65 -16.80 -19.32
C PHE A 23 -20.12 -16.75 -19.12
N THR A 24 -19.48 -15.79 -19.81
CA THR A 24 -18.04 -15.52 -19.73
C THR A 24 -17.72 -14.45 -18.68
N PRO A 25 -16.46 -14.33 -18.22
CA PRO A 25 -16.06 -13.29 -17.27
C PRO A 25 -16.31 -11.88 -17.81
N ASP A 26 -16.04 -11.64 -19.10
CA ASP A 26 -16.24 -10.35 -19.74
C ASP A 26 -17.74 -10.01 -19.86
N ASN A 27 -18.58 -10.98 -20.26
CA ASN A 27 -20.04 -10.81 -20.28
C ASN A 27 -20.61 -10.54 -18.88
N ALA A 28 -20.09 -11.19 -17.85
CA ALA A 28 -20.49 -10.95 -16.47
C ALA A 28 -20.06 -9.56 -15.99
N ASN A 29 -18.86 -9.09 -16.32
CA ASN A 29 -18.46 -7.73 -16.00
C ASN A 29 -19.37 -6.70 -16.67
N LEU A 30 -19.71 -6.90 -17.95
CA LEU A 30 -20.65 -6.05 -18.67
C LEU A 30 -22.07 -6.08 -18.07
N LEU A 31 -22.55 -7.26 -17.65
CA LEU A 31 -23.82 -7.39 -16.92
C LEU A 31 -23.79 -6.57 -15.62
N GLY A 32 -22.69 -6.65 -14.87
CA GLY A 32 -22.50 -5.85 -13.66
C GLY A 32 -22.61 -4.34 -13.93
N ASP A 33 -22.02 -3.86 -15.03
CA ASP A 33 -22.12 -2.47 -15.45
C ASP A 33 -23.54 -2.05 -15.85
N LEU A 34 -24.27 -2.90 -16.55
CA LEU A 34 -25.66 -2.63 -16.91
C LEU A 34 -26.57 -2.58 -15.68
N TYR A 35 -26.39 -3.50 -14.73
CA TYR A 35 -27.12 -3.49 -13.46
C TYR A 35 -26.80 -2.25 -12.62
N LEU A 36 -25.54 -1.82 -12.62
CA LEU A 36 -25.16 -0.57 -11.95
C LEU A 36 -25.82 0.64 -12.59
N LYS A 37 -25.86 0.72 -13.94
CA LYS A 37 -26.57 1.79 -14.68
C LYS A 37 -28.07 1.78 -14.40
N LYS A 38 -28.66 0.60 -14.16
CA LYS A 38 -30.06 0.43 -13.74
C LYS A 38 -30.30 0.84 -12.28
N GLY A 39 -29.25 1.03 -11.48
CA GLY A 39 -29.32 1.35 -10.06
C GLY A 39 -29.39 0.12 -9.15
N ASP A 40 -29.34 -1.09 -9.71
CA ASP A 40 -29.31 -2.33 -8.93
C ASP A 40 -27.87 -2.70 -8.56
N LYS A 41 -27.38 -2.05 -7.50
CA LYS A 41 -26.03 -2.27 -6.99
C LYS A 41 -25.80 -3.70 -6.51
N LYS A 42 -26.84 -4.37 -6.00
CA LYS A 42 -26.71 -5.73 -5.46
C LYS A 42 -26.42 -6.72 -6.60
N ALA A 43 -27.25 -6.69 -7.64
CA ALA A 43 -27.02 -7.51 -8.83
C ALA A 43 -25.67 -7.18 -9.49
N ALA A 44 -25.31 -5.89 -9.54
CA ALA A 44 -24.01 -5.48 -10.08
C ALA A 44 -22.84 -6.15 -9.37
N VAL A 45 -22.83 -6.12 -8.02
CA VAL A 45 -21.80 -6.75 -7.20
C VAL A 45 -21.75 -8.28 -7.43
N GLU A 46 -22.90 -8.95 -7.51
CA GLU A 46 -22.95 -10.40 -7.78
C GLU A 46 -22.29 -10.76 -9.12
N TYR A 47 -22.59 -10.01 -10.18
CA TYR A 47 -21.98 -10.23 -11.50
C TYR A 47 -20.48 -9.88 -11.52
N PHE A 48 -20.05 -8.83 -10.81
CA PHE A 48 -18.63 -8.51 -10.67
C PHE A 48 -17.87 -9.61 -9.94
N TYR A 49 -18.45 -10.23 -8.90
CA TYR A 49 -17.81 -11.37 -8.23
C TYR A 49 -17.61 -12.55 -9.17
N PHE A 50 -18.62 -12.87 -9.98
CA PHE A 50 -18.47 -13.92 -10.98
C PHE A 50 -17.37 -13.59 -11.99
N ALA A 51 -17.37 -12.34 -12.50
CA ALA A 51 -16.35 -11.89 -13.45
C ALA A 51 -14.94 -11.98 -12.86
N ALA A 52 -14.73 -11.50 -11.64
CA ALA A 52 -13.43 -11.51 -10.98
C ALA A 52 -12.89 -12.93 -10.78
N ARG A 53 -13.70 -13.84 -10.22
CA ARG A 53 -13.30 -15.22 -9.90
C ARG A 53 -12.91 -16.06 -11.12
N ASN A 54 -13.47 -15.73 -12.28
CA ASN A 54 -13.23 -16.46 -13.53
C ASN A 54 -12.27 -15.71 -14.46
N SER A 55 -11.67 -14.60 -14.00
CA SER A 55 -10.71 -13.81 -14.76
C SER A 55 -9.26 -14.14 -14.38
N HIS A 56 -8.33 -13.82 -15.26
CA HIS A 56 -6.92 -13.72 -14.90
C HIS A 56 -6.70 -12.68 -13.81
N LYS A 57 -5.63 -12.86 -13.03
CA LYS A 57 -5.31 -12.08 -11.83
C LYS A 57 -5.41 -10.57 -12.02
N ASP A 58 -4.83 -10.01 -13.09
CA ASP A 58 -4.83 -8.57 -13.35
C ASP A 58 -6.24 -8.00 -13.55
N LYS A 59 -7.08 -8.72 -14.31
CA LYS A 59 -8.50 -8.38 -14.49
C LYS A 59 -9.27 -8.54 -13.19
N ALA A 60 -9.02 -9.61 -12.42
CA ALA A 60 -9.68 -9.86 -11.14
C ALA A 60 -9.41 -8.72 -10.14
N VAL A 61 -8.17 -8.23 -10.04
CA VAL A 61 -7.81 -7.08 -9.20
C VAL A 61 -8.63 -5.83 -9.56
N ALA A 62 -8.73 -5.51 -10.86
CA ALA A 62 -9.51 -4.36 -11.32
C ALA A 62 -11.00 -4.48 -10.95
N ILE A 63 -11.57 -5.69 -11.08
CA ILE A 63 -12.98 -5.95 -10.77
C ILE A 63 -13.22 -5.94 -9.24
N TYR A 64 -12.34 -6.52 -8.43
CA TYR A 64 -12.45 -6.43 -6.96
C TYR A 64 -12.29 -4.99 -6.46
N LYS A 65 -11.36 -4.21 -7.04
CA LYS A 65 -11.25 -2.75 -6.79
C LYS A 65 -12.58 -2.03 -7.07
N LYS A 66 -13.29 -2.44 -8.13
CA LYS A 66 -14.63 -1.90 -8.45
C LYS A 66 -15.67 -2.26 -7.39
N ILE A 67 -15.67 -3.50 -6.90
CA ILE A 67 -16.59 -3.96 -5.85
C ILE A 67 -16.38 -3.15 -4.57
N VAL A 68 -15.14 -3.00 -4.07
CA VAL A 68 -14.88 -2.24 -2.83
C VAL A 68 -15.24 -0.74 -2.95
N ARG A 69 -15.14 -0.16 -4.17
CA ARG A 69 -15.61 1.21 -4.43
C ARG A 69 -17.13 1.33 -4.37
N LEU A 70 -17.85 0.34 -4.89
CA LEU A 70 -19.31 0.33 -4.94
C LEU A 70 -19.97 -0.05 -3.61
N ALA A 71 -19.36 -1.00 -2.90
CA ALA A 71 -19.84 -1.57 -1.65
C ALA A 71 -18.69 -1.60 -0.65
N ARG A 72 -18.36 -0.46 -0.04
CA ARG A 72 -17.28 -0.33 0.95
C ARG A 72 -17.43 -1.25 2.16
N SER A 73 -18.65 -1.68 2.46
CA SER A 73 -18.90 -2.64 3.54
C SER A 73 -18.61 -4.09 3.13
N GLU A 74 -18.36 -4.40 1.86
CA GLU A 74 -18.19 -5.77 1.39
C GLU A 74 -16.78 -6.30 1.71
N THR A 75 -16.66 -7.03 2.82
CA THR A 75 -15.35 -7.50 3.34
C THR A 75 -14.69 -8.51 2.40
N LYS A 76 -15.46 -9.35 1.71
CA LYS A 76 -14.94 -10.41 0.85
C LYS A 76 -14.08 -9.86 -0.29
N ALA A 77 -14.43 -8.71 -0.86
CA ALA A 77 -13.64 -8.13 -1.95
C ALA A 77 -12.28 -7.60 -1.46
N TYR A 78 -12.21 -7.12 -0.21
CA TYR A 78 -10.93 -6.76 0.41
C TYR A 78 -10.08 -8.00 0.66
N GLU A 79 -10.67 -9.08 1.19
CA GLU A 79 -9.99 -10.35 1.46
C GLU A 79 -9.36 -10.91 0.18
N GLU A 80 -10.10 -10.94 -0.93
CA GLU A 80 -9.59 -11.42 -2.23
C GLU A 80 -8.45 -10.53 -2.77
N LEU A 81 -8.53 -9.20 -2.61
CA LEU A 81 -7.43 -8.30 -2.98
C LEU A 81 -6.18 -8.54 -2.13
N ILE A 82 -6.36 -8.68 -0.82
CA ILE A 82 -5.28 -8.96 0.14
C ILE A 82 -4.58 -10.27 -0.24
N ASP A 83 -5.34 -11.33 -0.53
CA ASP A 83 -4.78 -12.64 -0.89
C ASP A 83 -3.99 -12.56 -2.20
N ILE A 84 -4.52 -11.86 -3.20
CA ILE A 84 -3.84 -11.60 -4.47
C ILE A 84 -2.50 -10.89 -4.22
N PHE A 85 -2.49 -9.79 -3.45
CA PHE A 85 -1.27 -9.00 -3.20
C PHE A 85 -0.27 -9.74 -2.31
N SER A 86 -0.76 -10.55 -1.36
CA SER A 86 0.08 -11.41 -0.51
C SER A 86 0.84 -12.43 -1.35
N GLN A 87 0.16 -13.08 -2.30
CA GLN A 87 0.79 -14.05 -3.22
C GLN A 87 1.82 -13.41 -4.16
N GLU A 88 1.64 -12.14 -4.55
CA GLU A 88 2.65 -11.41 -5.36
C GLU A 88 3.78 -10.81 -4.51
N GLY A 89 3.70 -10.90 -3.18
CA GLY A 89 4.64 -10.21 -2.29
C GLY A 89 4.56 -8.68 -2.36
N LEU A 90 3.43 -8.12 -2.84
CA LEU A 90 3.18 -6.67 -2.94
C LEU A 90 2.70 -6.11 -1.60
N VAL A 91 3.61 -6.09 -0.62
CA VAL A 91 3.33 -5.73 0.79
C VAL A 91 2.66 -4.38 0.97
N ALA A 92 3.07 -3.37 0.20
CA ALA A 92 2.51 -2.03 0.33
C ALA A 92 1.02 -1.99 -0.05
N GLU A 93 0.63 -2.69 -1.13
CA GLU A 93 -0.78 -2.82 -1.52
C GLU A 93 -1.54 -3.73 -0.56
N GLU A 94 -0.91 -4.83 -0.08
CA GLU A 94 -1.52 -5.70 0.93
C GLU A 94 -1.89 -4.90 2.20
N ILE A 95 -0.95 -4.11 2.75
CA ILE A 95 -1.17 -3.27 3.93
C ILE A 95 -2.28 -2.23 3.69
N LYS A 96 -2.33 -1.63 2.50
CA LYS A 96 -3.36 -0.64 2.13
C LYS A 96 -4.78 -1.24 2.19
N TYR A 97 -4.99 -2.45 1.65
CA TYR A 97 -6.30 -3.11 1.73
C TYR A 97 -6.57 -3.69 3.11
N LEU A 98 -5.56 -4.13 3.86
CA LEU A 98 -5.71 -4.50 5.27
C LEU A 98 -6.20 -3.31 6.10
N LEU A 99 -5.60 -2.13 5.96
CA LEU A 99 -6.05 -0.92 6.66
C LEU A 99 -7.51 -0.56 6.31
N SER A 100 -7.89 -0.70 5.04
CA SER A 100 -9.26 -0.47 4.60
C SER A 100 -10.23 -1.49 5.21
N LEU A 101 -9.86 -2.77 5.25
CA LEU A 101 -10.66 -3.83 5.86
C LEU A 101 -10.78 -3.64 7.39
N ALA A 102 -9.71 -3.21 8.06
CA ALA A 102 -9.75 -2.85 9.47
C ALA A 102 -10.74 -1.70 9.74
N GLN A 103 -10.80 -0.69 8.85
CA GLN A 103 -11.80 0.38 8.94
C GLN A 103 -13.23 -0.15 8.81
N VAL A 104 -13.47 -1.13 7.93
CA VAL A 104 -14.78 -1.79 7.82
C VAL A 104 -15.14 -2.50 9.13
N TYR A 105 -14.22 -3.28 9.71
CA TYR A 105 -14.46 -3.95 11.00
C TYR A 105 -14.67 -2.97 12.16
N GLN A 106 -13.91 -1.87 12.18
CA GLN A 106 -14.08 -0.79 13.14
C GLN A 106 -15.50 -0.17 13.04
N SER A 107 -15.97 0.11 11.82
CA SER A 107 -17.31 0.67 11.60
C SER A 107 -18.44 -0.25 12.07
N ARG A 108 -18.16 -1.56 12.13
CA ARG A 108 -19.07 -2.61 12.61
C ARG A 108 -18.92 -2.91 14.11
N SER A 109 -18.00 -2.23 14.80
CA SER A 109 -17.61 -2.53 16.18
C SER A 109 -17.10 -3.98 16.37
N ASP A 110 -16.55 -4.59 15.31
CA ASP A 110 -15.97 -5.93 15.35
C ASP A 110 -14.49 -5.85 15.75
N THR A 111 -14.25 -5.57 17.04
CA THR A 111 -12.90 -5.32 17.59
C THR A 111 -12.00 -6.56 17.49
N GLN A 112 -12.57 -7.77 17.53
CA GLN A 112 -11.79 -8.99 17.40
C GLN A 112 -11.15 -9.06 16.02
N LYS A 113 -11.93 -8.92 14.96
CA LYS A 113 -11.40 -8.95 13.59
C LYS A 113 -10.52 -7.75 13.28
N GLU A 114 -10.87 -6.55 13.75
CA GLU A 114 -9.99 -5.38 13.63
C GLU A 114 -8.59 -5.66 14.22
N THR A 115 -8.54 -6.27 15.41
CA THR A 115 -7.29 -6.64 16.07
C THR A 115 -6.49 -7.68 15.27
N GLU A 116 -7.16 -8.69 14.70
CA GLU A 116 -6.51 -9.69 13.85
C GLU A 116 -5.86 -9.05 12.62
N ILE A 117 -6.56 -8.12 11.97
CA ILE A 117 -6.01 -7.37 10.82
C ILE A 117 -4.79 -6.55 11.23
N PHE A 118 -4.81 -5.84 12.37
CA PHE A 118 -3.66 -5.06 12.82
C PHE A 118 -2.46 -5.91 13.25
N ARG A 119 -2.68 -7.13 13.77
CA ARG A 119 -1.58 -8.09 13.97
C ARG A 119 -0.94 -8.46 12.63
N LYS A 120 -1.75 -8.76 11.61
CA LYS A 120 -1.22 -9.05 10.27
C LYS A 120 -0.42 -7.87 9.70
N ILE A 121 -0.87 -6.63 9.92
CA ILE A 121 -0.11 -5.44 9.52
C ILE A 121 1.21 -5.34 10.29
N ASP A 122 1.22 -5.56 11.61
CA ASP A 122 2.42 -5.52 12.46
C ASP A 122 3.43 -6.65 12.14
N ASP A 123 2.93 -7.79 11.66
CA ASP A 123 3.75 -8.89 11.14
C ASP A 123 4.33 -8.58 9.76
N LEU A 124 3.64 -7.79 8.93
CA LEU A 124 4.13 -7.39 7.61
C LEU A 124 5.10 -6.19 7.67
N ASP A 125 4.81 -5.21 8.52
CA ASP A 125 5.63 -4.03 8.77
C ASP A 125 5.52 -3.57 10.24
N PRO A 126 6.46 -3.99 11.11
CA PRO A 126 6.50 -3.58 12.52
C PRO A 126 6.66 -2.08 12.75
N ASP A 127 7.04 -1.31 11.72
CA ASP A 127 7.13 0.13 11.83
C ASP A 127 5.89 0.87 11.34
N ASN A 128 4.86 0.14 10.91
CA ASN A 128 3.62 0.73 10.45
C ASN A 128 3.00 1.60 11.57
N ASN A 129 2.89 2.90 11.30
CA ASN A 129 2.40 3.86 12.28
C ASN A 129 0.96 3.57 12.71
N ALA A 130 0.11 3.07 11.81
CA ALA A 130 -1.28 2.74 12.14
C ALA A 130 -1.35 1.55 13.10
N ALA A 131 -0.55 0.49 12.88
CA ALA A 131 -0.47 -0.64 13.80
C ALA A 131 0.05 -0.22 15.19
N LYS A 132 1.14 0.57 15.25
CA LYS A 132 1.66 1.13 16.50
C LYS A 132 0.61 1.95 17.25
N LEU A 133 -0.11 2.79 16.52
CA LEU A 133 -1.17 3.62 17.08
C LEU A 133 -2.33 2.77 17.61
N PHE A 134 -2.73 1.75 16.85
CA PHE A 134 -3.78 0.81 17.24
C PHE A 134 -3.43 0.12 18.55
N PHE A 135 -2.25 -0.50 18.67
CA PHE A 135 -1.86 -1.21 19.90
C PHE A 135 -1.59 -0.27 21.10
N SER A 136 -1.29 1.02 20.84
CA SER A 136 -1.09 2.01 21.91
C SER A 136 -2.40 2.62 22.42
N ARG A 137 -3.37 2.84 21.54
CA ARG A 137 -4.60 3.61 21.86
C ARG A 137 -5.89 2.80 21.76
N GLY A 138 -5.84 1.58 21.26
CA GLY A 138 -7.00 0.72 20.99
C GLY A 138 -7.86 1.15 19.79
N LYS A 139 -7.56 2.29 19.15
CA LYS A 139 -8.30 2.79 17.99
C LYS A 139 -7.40 3.61 17.07
N VAL A 140 -7.56 3.40 15.77
CA VAL A 140 -7.00 4.26 14.72
C VAL A 140 -8.09 5.15 14.17
N VAL A 141 -7.81 6.45 14.07
CA VAL A 141 -8.67 7.38 13.34
C VAL A 141 -8.19 7.36 11.90
N TYR A 142 -9.02 6.81 11.01
CA TYR A 142 -8.76 6.85 9.58
C TYR A 142 -9.19 8.22 9.05
N GLU A 143 -8.25 9.00 8.52
CA GLU A 143 -8.61 10.00 7.53
C GLU A 143 -9.22 9.23 6.35
N GLU A 144 -10.36 9.67 5.79
CA GLU A 144 -10.93 9.01 4.60
C GLU A 144 -9.94 9.13 3.45
N VAL A 145 -9.04 8.15 3.33
CA VAL A 145 -8.21 7.95 2.16
C VAL A 145 -9.13 7.34 1.12
N ILE A 146 -9.80 8.20 0.36
CA ILE A 146 -10.36 7.80 -0.93
C ILE A 146 -9.16 7.26 -1.71
N PRO A 147 -9.12 5.97 -2.09
CA PRO A 147 -8.04 5.45 -2.92
C PRO A 147 -7.93 6.40 -4.11
N GLU A 148 -6.75 6.99 -4.30
CA GLU A 148 -6.51 7.93 -5.38
C GLU A 148 -7.16 7.42 -6.66
N GLU A 149 -7.80 8.32 -7.40
CA GLU A 149 -8.34 8.08 -8.72
C GLU A 149 -7.19 7.65 -9.64
N GLU A 150 -6.79 6.39 -9.53
CA GLU A 150 -6.19 5.69 -10.65
C GLU A 150 -7.32 5.65 -11.66
N SER A 151 -7.27 6.60 -12.60
CA SER A 151 -8.13 6.68 -13.76
C SER A 151 -8.03 5.33 -14.44
N VAL A 152 -8.92 4.41 -14.06
CA VAL A 152 -9.28 3.28 -14.88
C VAL A 152 -10.04 3.93 -16.01
N GLU A 153 -9.29 4.47 -16.95
CA GLU A 153 -9.77 4.90 -18.23
C GLU A 153 -10.61 3.72 -18.72
N MET A 154 -11.93 3.93 -18.75
CA MET A 154 -12.82 3.07 -19.51
C MET A 154 -12.28 3.15 -20.92
N LYS A 155 -11.43 2.19 -21.28
CA LYS A 155 -11.08 1.99 -22.67
C LYS A 155 -12.38 1.54 -23.33
N ASP A 156 -13.08 2.53 -23.87
CA ASP A 156 -14.14 2.41 -24.87
C ASP A 156 -13.70 1.53 -26.07
N GLU A 157 -12.45 1.04 -26.10
CA GLU A 157 -11.92 0.05 -27.04
C GLU A 157 -12.62 -1.32 -26.95
N VAL A 158 -13.01 -1.81 -25.76
CA VAL A 158 -13.65 -3.15 -25.65
C VAL A 158 -15.04 -3.16 -26.30
N LEU A 159 -15.79 -2.05 -26.20
CA LEU A 159 -17.08 -1.91 -26.87
C LEU A 159 -16.94 -1.79 -28.39
N LYS A 160 -15.86 -1.18 -28.89
CA LYS A 160 -15.60 -1.01 -30.33
C LYS A 160 -15.03 -2.27 -31.01
N GLU A 161 -14.41 -3.17 -30.26
CA GLU A 161 -13.98 -4.48 -30.79
C GLU A 161 -15.15 -5.45 -30.86
N GLU A 162 -16.04 -5.48 -29.86
CA GLU A 162 -17.24 -6.32 -29.91
C GLU A 162 -18.30 -5.79 -30.89
N GLU A 163 -18.49 -4.47 -31.04
CA GLU A 163 -19.36 -3.91 -32.08
C GLU A 163 -18.86 -4.27 -33.49
N ARG A 164 -17.54 -4.31 -33.71
CA ARG A 164 -16.93 -4.76 -34.98
C ARG A 164 -17.15 -6.25 -35.24
N GLU A 165 -17.01 -7.10 -34.24
CA GLU A 165 -17.30 -8.53 -34.39
C GLU A 165 -18.79 -8.85 -34.61
N VAL A 166 -19.69 -7.98 -34.15
CA VAL A 166 -21.13 -8.11 -34.38
C VAL A 166 -21.52 -7.63 -35.79
N GLU A 167 -20.86 -6.59 -36.31
CA GLU A 167 -21.10 -6.08 -37.67
C GLU A 167 -20.57 -7.05 -38.76
N ASP A 168 -19.44 -7.71 -38.53
CA ASP A 168 -18.87 -8.72 -39.44
C ASP A 168 -19.64 -10.06 -39.47
N ARG A 169 -20.57 -10.30 -38.53
CA ARG A 169 -21.34 -11.55 -38.43
C ARG A 169 -22.80 -11.45 -38.91
N ALA A 170 -23.19 -10.32 -39.52
CA ALA A 170 -24.49 -10.19 -40.14
C ALA A 170 -24.56 -11.06 -41.43
N PRO A 171 -25.49 -12.02 -41.55
CA PRO A 171 -25.62 -12.81 -42.77
C PRO A 171 -26.06 -11.92 -43.93
N GLU A 172 -25.41 -12.11 -45.09
CA GLU A 172 -25.77 -11.52 -46.39
C GLU A 172 -27.28 -11.62 -46.60
N ARG A 173 -27.98 -10.48 -46.55
CA ARG A 173 -29.34 -10.39 -47.10
C ARG A 173 -29.23 -9.90 -48.52
N GLU A 174 -29.65 -10.77 -49.43
CA GLU A 174 -29.85 -10.48 -50.84
C GLU A 174 -30.63 -9.18 -51.07
N GLY A 175 -30.24 -8.47 -52.12
CA GLY A 175 -30.40 -7.04 -52.27
C GLY A 175 -31.82 -6.51 -52.42
N ILE A 176 -31.98 -5.25 -52.01
CA ILE A 176 -33.06 -4.37 -52.44
C ILE A 176 -32.42 -3.06 -52.90
N SER A 177 -32.62 -2.72 -54.17
CA SER A 177 -32.14 -1.48 -54.78
C SER A 177 -32.92 -0.28 -54.22
N LEU A 178 -32.21 0.78 -53.83
CA LEU A 178 -32.82 2.08 -53.49
C LEU A 178 -32.17 3.23 -54.28
N PRO A 179 -32.95 4.24 -54.70
CA PRO A 179 -32.53 5.19 -55.73
C PRO A 179 -31.58 6.30 -55.25
N VAL A 180 -30.74 6.75 -56.19
CA VAL A 180 -29.55 7.62 -56.05
C VAL A 180 -29.81 8.98 -55.37
N TRP A 181 -31.05 9.47 -55.34
CA TRP A 181 -31.37 10.82 -54.82
C TRP A 181 -31.18 10.98 -53.31
N ARG A 182 -31.12 9.88 -52.53
CA ARG A 182 -30.82 9.95 -51.09
C ARG A 182 -29.34 10.22 -50.76
N LYS A 183 -28.41 10.02 -51.72
CA LYS A 183 -26.99 10.33 -51.53
C LYS A 183 -26.67 11.83 -51.57
N PHE A 184 -27.52 12.64 -52.20
CA PHE A 184 -27.28 14.08 -52.34
C PHE A 184 -27.79 14.92 -51.15
N PHE A 185 -28.70 14.37 -50.31
CA PHE A 185 -29.27 15.12 -49.18
C PHE A 185 -28.34 15.18 -47.94
N ILE A 186 -27.41 14.23 -47.81
CA ILE A 186 -26.50 14.13 -46.64
C ILE A 186 -25.34 15.13 -46.73
N ILE A 187 -24.94 15.52 -47.94
CA ILE A 187 -23.79 16.43 -48.15
C ILE A 187 -24.18 17.90 -47.90
N GLY A 188 -25.44 18.28 -48.15
CA GLY A 188 -25.91 19.67 -47.98
C GLY A 188 -26.11 20.11 -46.53
N VAL A 189 -26.52 19.20 -45.63
CA VAL A 189 -26.82 19.54 -44.22
C VAL A 189 -25.55 19.68 -43.37
N GLY A 190 -24.48 18.95 -43.71
CA GLY A 190 -23.21 18.97 -42.96
C GLY A 190 -22.45 20.31 -43.06
N VAL A 191 -22.51 21.00 -44.20
CA VAL A 191 -21.75 22.24 -44.44
C VAL A 191 -22.33 23.42 -43.64
N VAL A 192 -23.66 23.47 -43.46
CA VAL A 192 -24.33 24.52 -42.69
C VAL A 192 -24.09 24.35 -41.18
N PHE A 193 -24.00 23.11 -40.69
CA PHE A 193 -23.74 22.82 -39.28
C PHE A 193 -22.28 23.15 -38.88
N PHE A 194 -21.32 22.93 -39.79
CA PHE A 194 -19.90 23.19 -39.51
C PHE A 194 -19.57 24.69 -39.46
N LEU A 195 -20.22 25.51 -40.30
CA LEU A 195 -20.03 26.97 -40.29
C LEU A 195 -20.63 27.63 -39.02
N GLY A 196 -21.70 27.07 -38.44
CA GLY A 196 -22.28 27.55 -37.18
C GLY A 196 -21.38 27.32 -35.96
N ILE A 197 -20.62 26.22 -35.93
CA ILE A 197 -19.71 25.89 -34.82
C ILE A 197 -18.50 26.83 -34.79
N ILE A 198 -17.97 27.21 -35.96
CA ILE A 198 -16.82 28.12 -36.05
C ILE A 198 -17.20 29.54 -35.59
N ALA A 199 -18.42 30.00 -35.91
CA ALA A 199 -18.93 31.30 -35.45
C ALA A 199 -19.16 31.36 -33.92
N GLY A 200 -19.60 30.25 -33.32
CA GLY A 200 -19.82 30.15 -31.87
C GLY A 200 -18.52 30.20 -31.04
N ILE A 201 -17.46 29.55 -31.54
CA ILE A 201 -16.15 29.54 -30.85
C ILE A 201 -15.50 30.93 -30.86
N PHE A 202 -15.63 31.68 -31.97
CA PHE A 202 -15.07 33.04 -32.07
C PHE A 202 -15.76 34.05 -31.12
N SER A 203 -17.06 33.89 -30.89
CA SER A 203 -17.82 34.70 -29.93
C SER A 203 -17.45 34.38 -28.47
N TYR A 204 -17.19 33.11 -28.15
CA TYR A 204 -16.82 32.67 -26.80
C TYR A 204 -15.40 33.11 -26.38
N VAL A 205 -14.44 33.12 -27.31
CA VAL A 205 -13.05 33.55 -27.03
C VAL A 205 -12.95 35.07 -26.81
N SER A 206 -13.76 35.88 -27.49
CA SER A 206 -13.80 37.34 -27.27
C SER A 206 -14.43 37.75 -25.93
N TYR A 207 -15.26 36.89 -25.32
CA TYR A 207 -15.93 37.20 -24.05
C TYR A 207 -15.03 37.02 -22.81
N ARG A 208 -13.95 36.22 -22.89
CA ARG A 208 -13.10 35.87 -21.73
C ARG A 208 -11.97 36.86 -21.43
N GLY A 209 -11.78 37.91 -22.25
CA GLY A 209 -10.68 38.87 -22.13
C GLY A 209 -10.83 39.98 -21.07
N LYS A 210 -11.95 40.06 -20.35
CA LYS A 210 -12.20 41.11 -19.34
C LYS A 210 -12.62 40.51 -18.00
N ARG A 211 -11.66 40.02 -17.21
CA ARG A 211 -11.71 39.98 -15.74
C ARG A 211 -10.33 39.57 -15.19
N ARG A 212 -9.44 40.55 -14.97
CA ARG A 212 -8.38 40.42 -13.97
C ARG A 212 -8.97 40.93 -12.65
N VAL A 213 -9.05 40.05 -11.65
CA VAL A 213 -9.33 40.41 -10.26
C VAL A 213 -8.02 40.18 -9.51
N GLU A 214 -7.50 41.24 -8.91
CA GLU A 214 -6.30 41.21 -8.07
C GLU A 214 -6.57 40.44 -6.77
N ALA A 215 -5.63 39.58 -6.38
CA ALA A 215 -5.66 38.86 -5.11
C ALA A 215 -5.10 39.74 -3.96
N PRO A 216 -5.73 39.74 -2.76
CA PRO A 216 -5.22 40.52 -1.63
C PRO A 216 -4.03 39.83 -0.95
N ARG A 217 -3.04 40.64 -0.55
CA ARG A 217 -1.90 40.23 0.29
C ARG A 217 -2.38 40.00 1.72
N ILE A 218 -2.16 38.80 2.26
CA ILE A 218 -2.30 38.52 3.69
C ILE A 218 -0.95 38.73 4.37
N VAL A 219 -0.97 39.63 5.37
CA VAL A 219 0.13 39.96 6.28
C VAL A 219 0.37 38.78 7.23
N LYS A 220 1.63 38.36 7.38
CA LYS A 220 2.05 37.41 8.42
C LYS A 220 2.10 38.13 9.76
N GLU A 221 1.28 37.69 10.70
CA GLU A 221 1.39 38.06 12.11
C GLU A 221 1.92 36.83 12.88
N SER A 222 3.02 37.05 13.61
CA SER A 222 3.71 36.04 14.43
C SER A 222 3.24 36.12 15.87
N ALA A 223 2.89 34.97 16.48
CA ALA A 223 2.77 34.80 17.92
C ALA A 223 2.99 33.29 18.27
N PRO A 224 3.16 32.92 19.56
CA PRO A 224 4.45 32.72 20.20
C PRO A 224 4.78 31.24 20.41
N SER A 225 6.08 30.97 20.55
CA SER A 225 6.65 29.66 20.88
C SER A 225 6.13 29.09 22.21
N ALA A 226 5.45 27.95 22.13
CA ALA A 226 5.21 27.03 23.24
C ALA A 226 6.05 25.77 23.01
N GLY A 227 6.71 25.30 24.07
CA GLY A 227 7.84 24.39 24.05
C GLY A 227 7.67 23.12 23.21
N LYS A 228 8.58 22.92 22.27
CA LYS A 228 8.77 21.64 21.59
C LYS A 228 9.44 20.67 22.57
N SER A 229 8.75 19.59 22.90
CA SER A 229 9.40 18.36 23.36
C SER A 229 10.41 17.92 22.29
N LEU A 230 11.65 17.63 22.71
CA LEU A 230 12.72 17.19 21.83
C LEU A 230 12.26 15.98 20.98
N PRO A 231 12.42 16.02 19.64
CA PRO A 231 12.22 14.83 18.83
C PRO A 231 13.33 13.82 19.15
N SER A 232 12.95 12.57 19.38
CA SER A 232 13.89 11.44 19.40
C SER A 232 14.56 11.35 18.04
N GLU A 233 15.80 11.80 17.97
CA GLU A 233 16.59 11.88 16.74
C GLU A 233 17.03 10.46 16.36
N ASN A 234 16.26 9.82 15.47
CA ASN A 234 16.58 8.49 14.95
C ASN A 234 17.89 8.56 14.15
N ILE A 235 18.88 7.76 14.55
CA ILE A 235 20.16 7.68 13.85
C ILE A 235 19.99 6.73 12.69
N LYS A 236 19.87 7.28 11.49
CA LYS A 236 19.98 6.53 10.24
C LYS A 236 21.43 6.10 10.05
N ALA A 237 21.81 4.98 10.66
CA ALA A 237 23.12 4.39 10.47
C ALA A 237 23.23 3.78 9.06
N PHE A 238 24.04 4.42 8.22
CA PHE A 238 24.72 3.95 7.02
C PHE A 238 24.15 2.70 6.29
N GLN A 239 23.60 2.94 5.10
CA GLN A 239 23.24 1.94 4.10
C GLN A 239 24.47 1.16 3.62
N LYS A 240 24.47 -0.15 3.83
CA LYS A 240 25.14 -1.07 2.89
C LYS A 240 24.03 -1.56 1.96
N GLU A 241 24.23 -1.48 0.64
CA GLU A 241 23.21 -1.64 -0.43
C GLU A 241 22.33 -2.93 -0.40
N ALA A 242 22.52 -3.79 0.60
CA ALA A 242 21.82 -5.03 0.86
C ALA A 242 20.67 -4.93 1.90
N TYR A 243 20.77 -4.07 2.93
CA TYR A 243 19.80 -3.95 4.04
C TYR A 243 19.64 -2.51 4.50
N ALA A 244 18.44 -2.16 5.00
CA ALA A 244 18.22 -0.93 5.76
C ALA A 244 18.38 -1.21 7.25
N ILE A 245 19.25 -0.45 7.92
CA ILE A 245 19.51 -0.59 9.35
C ILE A 245 19.16 0.72 10.06
N GLU A 246 18.43 0.61 11.16
CA GLU A 246 18.12 1.72 12.06
C GLU A 246 18.61 1.36 13.46
N ALA A 247 19.36 2.27 14.09
CA ALA A 247 19.76 2.13 15.49
C ALA A 247 19.22 3.30 16.29
N THR A 248 18.48 2.99 17.34
CA THR A 248 17.85 4.00 18.19
C THR A 248 18.30 3.81 19.63
N PRO A 249 18.77 4.87 20.31
CA PRO A 249 19.11 4.81 21.73
C PRO A 249 17.89 4.50 22.57
N VAL A 250 18.00 3.53 23.47
CA VAL A 250 16.90 3.15 24.36
C VAL A 250 16.95 4.02 25.61
N THR A 251 16.00 4.94 25.73
CA THR A 251 15.88 5.86 26.86
C THR A 251 14.42 6.02 27.28
N GLY A 252 14.17 6.63 28.45
CA GLY A 252 12.81 6.98 28.89
C GLY A 252 11.86 5.79 28.99
N ASP A 253 10.70 5.90 28.34
CA ASP A 253 9.64 4.87 28.36
C ASP A 253 10.06 3.56 27.70
N LEU A 254 10.86 3.61 26.63
CA LEU A 254 11.34 2.40 25.96
C LEU A 254 12.26 1.59 26.87
N LEU A 255 13.09 2.28 27.66
CA LEU A 255 13.92 1.63 28.68
C LEU A 255 13.03 0.95 29.72
N ARG A 256 12.02 1.66 30.27
CA ARG A 256 11.08 1.08 31.25
C ARG A 256 10.37 -0.17 30.73
N GLN A 257 9.90 -0.15 29.48
CA GLN A 257 9.30 -1.31 28.84
C GLN A 257 10.29 -2.48 28.75
N MET A 258 11.52 -2.20 28.31
CA MET A 258 12.59 -3.20 28.25
C MET A 258 12.89 -3.81 29.62
N LEU A 259 12.94 -3.01 30.70
CA LEU A 259 13.14 -3.50 32.07
C LEU A 259 12.04 -4.47 32.49
N SER A 260 10.78 -4.11 32.20
CA SER A 260 9.62 -4.92 32.56
C SER A 260 9.59 -6.27 31.83
N ALA A 261 10.03 -6.30 30.57
CA ALA A 261 9.94 -7.47 29.72
C ALA A 261 11.16 -8.41 29.85
N ALA A 262 12.38 -7.86 29.93
CA ALA A 262 13.62 -8.65 29.97
C ALA A 262 14.06 -9.06 31.38
N ARG A 263 13.51 -8.45 32.44
CA ARG A 263 13.95 -8.68 33.85
C ARG A 263 15.45 -8.41 34.05
N LEU A 264 15.93 -7.28 33.53
CA LEU A 264 17.31 -6.83 33.73
C LEU A 264 17.57 -6.47 35.19
N THR A 265 18.79 -6.75 35.67
CA THR A 265 19.26 -6.35 37.00
C THR A 265 19.62 -4.87 37.04
N GLU A 266 19.55 -4.24 38.21
CA GLU A 266 19.97 -2.83 38.39
C GLU A 266 21.40 -2.59 37.91
N LYS A 267 22.30 -3.55 38.13
CA LYS A 267 23.70 -3.49 37.67
C LYS A 267 23.82 -3.52 36.14
N GLU A 268 23.08 -4.40 35.46
CA GLU A 268 23.07 -4.44 34.00
C GLU A 268 22.55 -3.13 33.41
N ILE A 269 21.64 -2.45 34.09
CA ILE A 269 21.11 -1.17 33.66
C ILE A 269 22.11 -0.04 33.95
N SER A 270 22.75 -0.05 35.11
CA SER A 270 23.68 1.00 35.52
C SER A 270 24.95 1.01 34.68
N ASP A 271 25.42 -0.17 34.26
CA ASP A 271 26.74 -0.37 33.63
C ASP A 271 26.70 -0.27 32.11
N ASN A 272 25.51 -0.20 31.50
CA ASN A 272 25.34 -0.29 30.06
C ASN A 272 24.47 0.81 29.46
N SER A 273 24.78 1.15 28.20
CA SER A 273 23.91 1.88 27.29
C SER A 273 23.27 0.88 26.32
N PHE A 274 21.99 1.05 26.01
CA PHE A 274 21.24 0.11 25.18
C PHE A 274 20.87 0.72 23.83
N LEU A 275 21.02 -0.06 22.77
CA LEU A 275 20.59 0.28 21.42
C LEU A 275 19.52 -0.68 20.95
N GLN A 276 18.44 -0.11 20.41
CA GLN A 276 17.46 -0.82 19.61
C GLN A 276 17.97 -0.88 18.18
N ILE A 277 18.18 -2.09 17.65
CA ILE A 277 18.61 -2.30 16.28
C ILE A 277 17.46 -2.91 15.49
N LYS A 278 17.09 -2.26 14.39
CA LYS A 278 16.15 -2.78 13.40
C LYS A 278 16.86 -2.99 12.09
N VAL A 279 16.67 -4.16 11.50
CA VAL A 279 17.23 -4.54 10.21
C VAL A 279 16.07 -4.93 9.31
N LYS A 280 15.95 -4.25 8.18
CA LYS A 280 14.98 -4.53 7.11
C LYS A 280 15.70 -5.06 5.89
N ALA A 281 15.21 -6.18 5.35
CA ALA A 281 15.68 -6.69 4.07
C ALA A 281 15.51 -5.62 2.99
N GLY A 282 16.58 -5.39 2.24
CA GLY A 282 16.60 -4.50 1.09
C GLY A 282 16.75 -5.34 -0.18
N LYS A 283 17.93 -5.27 -0.80
CA LYS A 283 18.28 -6.09 -1.97
C LYS A 283 18.81 -7.48 -1.60
N ALA A 284 18.95 -7.81 -0.32
CA ALA A 284 19.41 -9.11 0.16
C ALA A 284 18.65 -9.55 1.42
N CYS A 285 18.78 -10.84 1.78
CA CYS A 285 18.11 -11.46 2.94
C CYS A 285 18.92 -11.46 4.21
N ILE A 286 18.27 -11.17 5.34
CA ILE A 286 18.95 -11.04 6.63
C ILE A 286 19.50 -12.43 7.00
N SER A 287 20.79 -12.53 7.32
CA SER A 287 21.41 -13.82 7.65
C SER A 287 20.88 -14.38 8.97
N GLU A 288 20.62 -15.68 9.03
CA GLU A 288 20.23 -16.37 10.26
C GLU A 288 21.23 -16.16 11.41
N ASP A 289 22.54 -16.19 11.11
CA ASP A 289 23.58 -15.97 12.13
C ASP A 289 23.46 -14.62 12.83
N LEU A 290 23.08 -13.57 12.09
CA LEU A 290 22.90 -12.24 12.66
C LEU A 290 21.73 -12.24 13.65
N VAL A 291 20.63 -12.88 13.29
CA VAL A 291 19.48 -13.00 14.17
C VAL A 291 19.79 -13.89 15.37
N LYS A 292 20.56 -14.95 15.16
CA LYS A 292 20.93 -15.89 16.21
C LYS A 292 21.90 -15.28 17.21
N TYR A 293 22.90 -14.54 16.74
CA TYR A 293 23.99 -13.99 17.56
C TYR A 293 24.25 -12.50 17.25
N PRO A 294 23.28 -11.60 17.50
CA PRO A 294 23.42 -10.20 17.15
C PRO A 294 24.56 -9.52 17.91
N ASP A 295 24.81 -9.92 19.15
CA ASP A 295 25.91 -9.49 20.02
C ASP A 295 27.30 -9.86 19.45
N ARG A 296 27.39 -10.89 18.60
CA ARG A 296 28.65 -11.30 17.96
C ARG A 296 28.81 -10.73 16.57
N ARG A 297 27.71 -10.31 15.95
CA ARG A 297 27.69 -9.92 14.54
C ARG A 297 27.59 -8.41 14.37
N VAL A 298 27.27 -7.65 15.42
CA VAL A 298 27.09 -6.20 15.36
C VAL A 298 28.10 -5.51 16.27
N SER A 299 29.01 -4.76 15.66
CA SER A 299 29.97 -3.90 16.34
C SER A 299 29.71 -2.44 15.98
N LEU A 300 29.98 -1.53 16.91
CA LEU A 300 30.06 -0.11 16.60
C LEU A 300 31.51 0.26 16.27
N ILE A 301 31.67 1.30 15.47
CA ILE A 301 32.95 1.93 15.18
C ILE A 301 32.86 3.39 15.61
N ASP A 302 33.77 3.82 16.48
CA ASP A 302 33.90 5.20 16.92
C ASP A 302 34.54 6.11 15.85
N ARG A 303 34.75 7.39 16.16
CA ARG A 303 35.31 8.36 15.21
C ARG A 303 36.78 8.07 14.90
N GLU A 304 37.48 7.47 15.85
CA GLU A 304 38.87 7.07 15.79
C GLU A 304 39.07 5.73 15.05
N GLY A 305 37.98 5.04 14.71
CA GLY A 305 38.01 3.75 14.00
C GLY A 305 38.13 2.53 14.92
N ASN A 306 38.11 2.71 16.24
CA ASN A 306 38.13 1.59 17.18
C ASN A 306 36.79 0.88 17.18
N ARG A 307 36.85 -0.44 17.35
CA ARG A 307 35.66 -1.28 17.47
C ARG A 307 35.17 -1.32 18.90
N ILE A 308 33.88 -1.10 19.06
CA ILE A 308 33.17 -1.26 20.33
C ILE A 308 32.22 -2.44 20.15
N ALA A 309 32.55 -3.55 20.81
CA ALA A 309 31.69 -4.74 20.84
C ALA A 309 30.59 -4.58 21.90
N PRO A 310 29.39 -5.11 21.65
CA PRO A 310 28.34 -5.18 22.65
C PRO A 310 28.70 -6.18 23.75
N ARG A 311 28.08 -6.03 24.92
CA ARG A 311 28.13 -7.00 26.01
C ARG A 311 27.00 -8.02 25.84
N GLU A 312 27.33 -9.29 26.04
CA GLU A 312 26.34 -10.35 26.07
C GLU A 312 25.45 -10.20 27.31
N ILE A 313 24.16 -9.92 27.08
CA ILE A 313 23.12 -9.91 28.13
C ILE A 313 22.02 -10.85 27.68
N ARG A 314 21.99 -12.06 28.25
CA ARG A 314 21.05 -13.13 27.87
C ARG A 314 19.57 -12.72 27.98
N ALA A 315 19.25 -11.86 28.94
CA ALA A 315 17.91 -11.33 29.13
C ALA A 315 17.35 -10.58 27.90
N LEU A 316 18.22 -10.06 27.02
CA LEU A 316 17.80 -9.34 25.82
C LEU A 316 17.34 -10.27 24.69
N ASP A 317 17.72 -11.55 24.69
CA ASP A 317 17.30 -12.50 23.64
C ASP A 317 15.78 -12.69 23.58
N GLY A 318 15.11 -12.59 24.72
CA GLY A 318 13.64 -12.69 24.82
C GLY A 318 12.89 -11.51 24.19
N LEU A 319 13.59 -10.41 23.87
CA LEU A 319 12.99 -9.22 23.25
C LEU A 319 13.16 -9.18 21.73
N LYS A 320 13.75 -10.24 21.16
CA LYS A 320 14.02 -10.35 19.73
C LYS A 320 12.71 -10.59 18.97
N LYS A 321 12.44 -9.76 17.96
CA LYS A 321 11.34 -9.98 16.99
C LYS A 321 11.94 -10.25 15.61
N VAL A 322 11.51 -11.33 14.98
CA VAL A 322 11.98 -11.77 13.66
C VAL A 322 10.77 -12.08 12.81
N ILE A 323 10.75 -11.54 11.60
CA ILE A 323 9.69 -11.84 10.64
C ILE A 323 10.29 -12.62 9.48
N TYR A 324 9.59 -13.70 9.17
CA TYR A 324 9.87 -14.56 8.05
C TYR A 324 8.83 -14.31 6.95
N ARG A 325 9.27 -14.34 5.70
CA ARG A 325 8.41 -14.30 4.52
C ARG A 325 8.78 -15.44 3.57
N PRO A 326 7.81 -16.21 3.06
CA PRO A 326 8.09 -17.21 2.06
C PRO A 326 8.66 -16.60 0.77
N TYR A 327 9.70 -17.21 0.24
CA TYR A 327 10.30 -16.91 -1.07
C TYR A 327 10.81 -15.49 -1.28
N ALA A 328 10.98 -14.69 -0.21
CA ALA A 328 11.44 -13.31 -0.33
C ALA A 328 12.85 -13.19 -0.92
N CYS A 329 13.68 -14.22 -0.74
CA CYS A 329 15.01 -14.38 -1.34
C CYS A 329 15.25 -15.78 -1.90
N GLY A 330 14.16 -16.47 -2.30
CA GLY A 330 14.22 -17.77 -2.96
C GLY A 330 14.29 -18.99 -2.04
N LYS A 331 14.12 -18.84 -0.71
CA LYS A 331 13.95 -19.97 0.22
C LYS A 331 12.49 -20.11 0.65
N GLU A 332 12.12 -21.25 1.21
CA GLU A 332 10.76 -21.47 1.74
C GLU A 332 10.36 -20.49 2.85
N SER A 333 11.35 -19.96 3.59
CA SER A 333 11.14 -19.00 4.68
C SER A 333 12.38 -18.12 4.82
N ASP A 334 12.24 -16.84 4.45
CA ASP A 334 13.33 -15.87 4.40
C ASP A 334 13.15 -14.78 5.45
N ILE A 335 14.22 -14.39 6.16
CA ILE A 335 14.15 -13.33 7.17
C ILE A 335 14.13 -11.97 6.47
N VAL A 336 13.00 -11.28 6.59
CA VAL A 336 12.77 -9.96 5.98
C VAL A 336 12.87 -8.81 6.98
N TYR A 337 12.73 -9.11 8.27
CA TYR A 337 12.89 -8.14 9.34
C TYR A 337 13.49 -8.79 10.60
N ALA A 338 14.41 -8.08 11.24
CA ALA A 338 14.92 -8.44 12.56
C ALA A 338 14.98 -7.21 13.45
N HIS A 339 14.54 -7.38 14.69
CA HIS A 339 14.59 -6.36 15.74
C HIS A 339 15.14 -6.99 17.01
N PHE A 340 16.17 -6.37 17.56
CA PHE A 340 16.84 -6.83 18.77
C PHE A 340 17.48 -5.66 19.51
N TYR A 341 17.86 -5.91 20.76
CA TYR A 341 18.49 -4.94 21.63
C TYR A 341 19.93 -5.37 21.91
N LEU A 342 20.86 -4.41 21.89
CA LEU A 342 22.27 -4.63 22.22
C LEU A 342 22.67 -3.72 23.37
N ALA A 343 23.44 -4.26 24.30
CA ALA A 343 24.02 -3.53 25.40
C ALA A 343 25.48 -3.20 25.09
N TYR A 344 25.93 -2.00 25.43
CA TYR A 344 27.31 -1.57 25.28
C TYR A 344 27.79 -0.94 26.59
N PRO A 345 29.11 -0.94 26.86
CA PRO A 345 29.64 -0.25 28.03
C PRO A 345 29.16 1.20 28.06
N LYS A 346 28.64 1.65 29.19
CA LYS A 346 28.04 3.00 29.32
C LYS A 346 29.01 4.13 28.96
N GLU A 347 30.29 3.93 29.25
CA GLU A 347 31.37 4.87 28.95
C GLU A 347 31.71 4.91 27.45
N ALA A 348 31.43 3.82 26.72
CA ALA A 348 31.70 3.73 25.28
C ALA A 348 30.66 4.47 24.43
N ILE A 349 29.48 4.74 24.99
CA ILE A 349 28.38 5.39 24.27
C ILE A 349 27.74 6.47 25.17
N PRO A 350 28.27 7.70 25.15
CA PRO A 350 27.51 8.84 25.67
C PRO A 350 26.26 9.03 24.82
N VAL A 351 25.10 9.27 25.45
CA VAL A 351 23.81 9.49 24.77
C VAL A 351 23.90 10.61 23.70
N ARG A 352 24.83 11.57 23.86
CA ARG A 352 25.12 12.64 22.88
C ARG A 352 25.95 12.20 21.66
N VAL A 353 26.78 11.16 21.76
CA VAL A 353 27.71 10.71 20.70
C VAL A 353 27.00 9.90 19.61
N LEU A 354 25.85 9.32 19.96
CA LEU A 354 25.03 8.51 19.06
C LEU A 354 24.54 9.29 17.83
N VAL A 355 24.36 10.61 17.94
CA VAL A 355 23.73 11.45 16.90
C VAL A 355 24.65 11.76 15.70
N GLU A 356 25.98 11.74 15.85
CA GLU A 356 26.88 12.32 14.83
C GLU A 356 28.20 11.55 14.56
N GLY A 357 28.38 10.30 15.00
CA GLY A 357 29.74 9.70 14.92
C GLY A 357 29.91 8.19 14.88
N LEU A 358 28.89 7.38 15.18
CA LEU A 358 29.05 5.94 15.27
C LEU A 358 28.61 5.24 13.97
N LYS A 359 29.44 4.33 13.47
CA LYS A 359 29.08 3.44 12.35
C LYS A 359 28.78 2.04 12.86
N ILE A 360 27.73 1.43 12.34
CA ILE A 360 27.39 0.04 12.64
C ILE A 360 28.05 -0.86 11.60
N VAL A 361 28.75 -1.90 12.06
CA VAL A 361 29.36 -2.89 11.18
C VAL A 361 28.84 -4.28 11.51
N PHE A 362 28.41 -4.95 10.45
CA PHE A 362 28.03 -6.34 10.48
C PHE A 362 29.22 -7.19 10.07
N GLU A 363 29.70 -8.03 10.98
CA GLU A 363 30.83 -8.89 10.73
C GLU A 363 30.40 -10.02 9.78
N LYS A 364 31.17 -10.22 8.70
CA LYS A 364 31.03 -11.43 7.89
C LYS A 364 31.53 -12.61 8.72
N ASN A 365 31.03 -13.81 8.45
CA ASN A 365 31.63 -15.02 9.01
C ASN A 365 33.08 -15.10 8.53
N THR A 366 33.99 -14.58 9.34
CA THR A 366 35.37 -14.99 9.33
C THR A 366 35.42 -16.04 10.42
N ASP A 367 35.62 -17.30 10.03
CA ASP A 367 36.23 -18.27 10.91
C ASP A 367 37.56 -17.67 11.37
N ALA A 368 37.52 -16.93 12.48
CA ALA A 368 38.65 -16.22 13.03
C ALA A 368 38.97 -16.89 14.35
N GLY A 369 39.89 -17.86 14.23
CA GLY A 369 40.97 -18.11 15.16
C GLY A 369 40.68 -17.77 16.62
N TYR A 370 40.28 -18.80 17.35
CA TYR A 370 40.83 -18.98 18.69
C TYR A 370 42.35 -18.99 18.54
N THR A 371 42.98 -17.83 18.75
CA THR A 371 44.37 -17.81 19.15
C THR A 371 44.39 -18.39 20.56
N SER A 372 44.76 -19.66 20.66
CA SER A 372 45.17 -20.26 21.92
C SER A 372 46.40 -19.49 22.41
N ARG A 373 46.17 -18.63 23.39
CA ARG A 373 47.22 -18.17 24.30
C ARG A 373 46.89 -18.73 25.67
N GLY A 374 47.72 -19.66 26.13
CA GLY A 374 47.84 -20.00 27.55
C GLY A 374 48.11 -21.47 27.86
N ASN A 375 49.39 -21.75 28.16
CA ASN A 375 49.93 -22.76 29.08
C ASN A 375 49.84 -24.23 28.60
N ASP A 376 50.92 -25.00 28.44
CA ASP A 376 52.22 -25.08 29.11
C ASP A 376 53.40 -25.30 28.14
#